data_AF-A0A928EA86-F1
#
_entry.id   AF-A0A928EA86-F1
#
_cell.length_a   1.000
_cell.length_b   1.000
_cell.length_c   1.000
_cell.angle_alpha   90.00
_cell.angle_beta   90.00
_cell.angle_gamma   90.00
#
_symmetry.space_group_name_H-M   'P 1'
#
loop_
_entity.id
_entity.type
_entity.pdbx_description
1 polymer ?
#
loop_
_entity_poly.entity_id
_entity_poly.type
_entity_poly.pdbx_seq_one_letter_code
_entity_poly.pdbx_strand_id
1 'polypeptide(L)'
;MMNVRYRTSTNAWPGFVDLFSNLVIILIFLLIVFVFLWTTTSVFNKADGVKTVAGLKQANAEQAATIQQMKMDEQEAKRLLLLARAQLENLEQNNAALNNELVEVDVSIEDVLNAYENKVNELQSRDLDMQQKLAELTRQLTQANLDKEKTAQLEAERKLLHDEMMVQRAALSDQLAQLQAALDASEEKARVQEIQYVEMSSRLNKALADKVAELNDVRKYQSEFYKAVKLALGDTKSVTTDGDRFIVNSDILFSSGSYKLTPDGQKQLMAIANVIKEMENTIPTDIDWIIRVDGHTDNKAVIPGTHGYKNNTELSLLRATAVANELTKDGVARRRLIPSGFGDMYPFVLGNTPADLQQNRRIELQLTNR
;
A
#
# COMPACT_ATOMS: atom_id res chain seq x y z
N MET A 1 87.22 45.16 214.47
CA MET A 1 88.56 44.57 214.26
C MET A 1 88.48 43.82 212.94
N MET A 2 89.40 43.87 212.02
CA MET A 2 90.74 44.42 211.91
C MET A 2 91.01 44.29 210.38
N ASN A 3 91.53 45.32 209.73
CA ASN A 3 92.94 45.40 209.31
C ASN A 3 93.36 44.30 208.30
N VAL A 4 94.20 44.51 207.28
CA VAL A 4 95.05 45.64 206.91
C VAL A 4 95.78 45.28 205.59
N ARG A 5 95.98 46.31 204.77
CA ARG A 5 97.12 46.78 203.93
C ARG A 5 98.14 45.88 203.17
N TYR A 6 98.55 46.48 202.02
CA TYR A 6 99.91 46.92 201.53
C TYR A 6 100.72 46.12 200.47
N ARG A 7 101.20 46.89 199.44
CA ARG A 7 102.51 46.96 198.67
C ARG A 7 103.12 45.66 198.05
N THR A 8 103.98 45.57 197.01
CA THR A 8 104.70 46.40 195.98
C THR A 8 105.42 45.47 194.94
N SER A 9 105.83 46.02 193.78
CA SER A 9 106.97 45.69 192.85
C SER A 9 106.93 44.59 191.74
N THR A 10 107.24 45.07 190.51
CA THR A 10 107.95 44.54 189.30
C THR A 10 108.29 43.04 189.08
N ASN A 11 107.96 42.50 187.88
CA ASN A 11 108.87 41.79 186.93
C ASN A 11 108.15 41.32 185.64
N ALA A 12 108.91 41.23 184.54
CA ALA A 12 108.44 41.06 183.16
C ALA A 12 108.36 39.59 182.69
N TRP A 13 107.19 39.11 182.29
CA TRP A 13 107.04 38.00 181.31
C TRP A 13 105.58 37.92 180.78
N PRO A 14 105.26 38.70 179.73
CA PRO A 14 103.95 38.80 179.09
C PRO A 14 103.89 38.01 177.76
N GLY A 15 102.75 37.41 177.39
CA GLY A 15 102.46 37.13 175.97
C GLY A 15 101.69 35.86 175.57
N PHE A 16 101.81 34.73 176.27
CA PHE A 16 101.24 33.45 175.77
C PHE A 16 99.81 33.15 176.24
N VAL A 17 99.34 33.85 177.29
CA VAL A 17 98.03 33.59 177.91
C VAL A 17 96.86 34.22 177.14
N ASP A 18 97.11 35.19 176.26
CA ASP A 18 96.04 35.91 175.52
C ASP A 18 95.70 35.30 174.15
N LEU A 19 96.65 34.62 173.50
CA LEU A 19 96.44 34.06 172.15
C LEU A 19 95.53 32.82 172.16
N PHE A 20 95.66 31.94 173.16
CA PHE A 20 94.85 30.72 173.23
C PHE A 20 93.40 30.97 173.66
N SER A 21 93.15 31.94 174.55
CA SER A 21 91.79 32.25 175.02
C SER A 21 90.95 32.95 173.95
N ASN A 22 91.56 33.86 173.17
CA ASN A 22 90.90 34.49 172.02
C ASN A 22 90.57 33.48 170.91
N LEU A 23 91.43 32.49 170.68
CA LEU A 23 91.21 31.50 169.63
C LEU A 23 90.00 30.58 169.95
N VAL A 24 89.83 30.22 171.22
CA VAL A 24 88.66 29.43 171.67
C VAL A 24 87.36 30.23 171.59
N ILE A 25 87.36 31.51 171.93
CA ILE A 25 86.16 32.38 171.83
C ILE A 25 85.76 32.59 170.37
N ILE A 26 86.72 32.80 169.46
CA ILE A 26 86.44 32.92 168.02
C ILE A 26 85.84 31.62 167.47
N LEU A 27 86.34 30.47 167.91
CA LEU A 27 85.85 29.17 167.46
C LEU A 27 84.41 28.88 167.94
N ILE A 28 84.09 29.21 169.20
CA ILE A 28 82.71 29.10 169.72
C ILE A 28 81.78 30.09 169.01
N PHE A 29 82.23 31.32 168.75
CA PHE A 29 81.44 32.32 168.02
C PHE A 29 81.13 31.87 166.58
N LEU A 30 82.12 31.30 165.87
CA LEU A 30 81.94 30.73 164.54
C LEU A 30 80.92 29.58 164.54
N LEU A 31 80.93 28.74 165.58
CA LEU A 31 80.01 27.62 165.70
C LEU A 31 78.56 28.10 165.95
N ILE A 32 78.37 29.13 166.77
CA ILE A 32 77.05 29.75 166.99
C ILE A 32 76.55 30.44 165.72
N VAL A 33 77.40 31.18 165.01
CA VAL A 33 77.04 31.81 163.73
C VAL A 33 76.70 30.75 162.68
N PHE A 34 77.43 29.63 162.63
CA PHE A 34 77.14 28.53 161.72
C PHE A 34 75.80 27.87 162.04
N VAL A 35 75.51 27.56 163.32
CA VAL A 35 74.22 26.99 163.72
C VAL A 35 73.08 27.99 163.48
N PHE A 36 73.30 29.29 163.69
CA PHE A 36 72.31 30.32 163.40
C PHE A 36 72.06 30.49 161.90
N LEU A 37 73.11 30.49 161.08
CA LEU A 37 72.99 30.50 159.61
C LEU A 37 72.28 29.24 159.10
N TRP A 38 72.60 28.07 159.64
CA TRP A 38 71.97 26.80 159.26
C TRP A 38 70.50 26.73 159.68
N THR A 39 70.16 27.16 160.90
CA THR A 39 68.77 27.19 161.38
C THR A 39 67.93 28.22 160.63
N THR A 40 68.47 29.41 160.33
CA THR A 40 67.74 30.41 159.53
C THR A 40 67.53 29.96 158.09
N THR A 41 68.52 29.37 157.41
CA THR A 41 68.31 28.81 156.05
C THR A 41 67.33 27.64 156.04
N SER A 42 67.33 26.78 157.06
CA SER A 42 66.40 25.65 157.16
C SER A 42 64.94 26.07 157.39
N VAL A 43 64.70 27.18 158.11
CA VAL A 43 63.34 27.61 158.46
C VAL A 43 62.68 28.41 157.32
N PHE A 44 63.45 29.17 156.53
CA PHE A 44 62.88 29.97 155.42
C PHE A 44 62.66 29.19 154.11
N ASN A 45 63.36 28.09 153.84
CA ASN A 45 63.27 27.35 152.56
C ASN A 45 62.09 26.37 152.43
N LYS A 46 61.22 26.22 153.44
CA LYS A 46 60.07 25.30 153.36
C LYS A 46 58.87 25.85 152.56
N ALA A 47 58.83 27.15 152.28
CA ALA A 47 57.68 27.80 151.63
C ALA A 47 57.69 27.73 150.08
N ASP A 48 58.86 27.59 149.45
CA ASP A 48 58.98 27.69 147.98
C ASP A 48 58.96 26.35 147.22
N GLY A 49 59.31 25.24 147.87
CA GLY A 49 59.24 23.89 147.27
C GLY A 49 57.81 23.39 146.99
N VAL A 50 56.80 23.95 147.65
CA VAL A 50 55.39 23.59 147.42
C VAL A 50 54.83 24.30 146.17
N LYS A 51 55.37 25.49 145.82
CA LYS A 51 54.90 26.28 144.66
C LYS A 51 55.43 25.75 143.31
N THR A 52 56.64 25.19 143.26
CA THR A 52 57.24 24.62 142.03
C THR A 52 56.65 23.26 141.65
N VAL A 53 56.36 22.40 142.64
CA VAL A 53 55.68 21.11 142.41
C VAL A 53 54.22 21.33 142.00
N ALA A 54 53.55 22.37 142.53
CA ALA A 54 52.20 22.72 142.10
C ALA A 54 52.16 23.19 140.63
N GLY A 55 53.10 24.02 140.19
CA GLY A 55 53.21 24.46 138.79
C GLY A 55 53.54 23.32 137.81
N LEU A 56 54.44 22.40 138.17
CA LEU A 56 54.72 21.21 137.36
C LEU A 56 53.53 20.23 137.31
N LYS A 57 52.78 20.08 138.41
CA LYS A 57 51.52 19.31 138.42
C LYS A 57 50.46 19.94 137.52
N GLN A 58 50.37 21.28 137.52
CA GLN A 58 49.46 22.01 136.64
C GLN A 58 49.86 21.86 135.17
N ALA A 59 51.13 22.04 134.82
CA ALA A 59 51.62 21.84 133.45
C ALA A 59 51.44 20.39 132.97
N ASN A 60 51.66 19.39 133.84
CA ASN A 60 51.36 17.98 133.53
C ASN A 60 49.86 17.73 133.35
N ALA A 61 49.00 18.41 134.13
CA ALA A 61 47.55 18.31 133.96
C ALA A 61 47.08 18.97 132.65
N GLU A 62 47.66 20.12 132.29
CA GLU A 62 47.42 20.81 131.01
C GLU A 62 47.90 19.99 129.82
N GLN A 63 49.10 19.38 129.90
CA GLN A 63 49.59 18.45 128.89
C GLN A 63 48.73 17.19 128.79
N ALA A 64 48.27 16.63 129.92
CA ALA A 64 47.37 15.48 129.94
C ALA A 64 46.01 15.83 129.29
N ALA A 65 45.46 17.01 129.59
CA ALA A 65 44.26 17.53 128.94
C ALA A 65 44.47 17.73 127.43
N THR A 66 45.64 18.24 127.03
CA THR A 66 46.00 18.42 125.62
C THR A 66 46.14 17.08 124.89
N ILE A 67 46.80 16.10 125.50
CA ILE A 67 46.93 14.74 124.95
C ILE A 67 45.55 14.08 124.84
N GLN A 68 44.67 14.30 125.83
CA GLN A 68 43.30 13.80 125.78
C GLN A 68 42.51 14.45 124.64
N GLN A 69 42.64 15.77 124.45
CA GLN A 69 42.04 16.48 123.33
C GLN A 69 42.57 15.98 121.99
N MET A 70 43.89 15.85 121.82
CA MET A 70 44.49 15.32 120.59
C MET A 70 44.02 13.89 120.29
N LYS A 71 43.82 13.04 121.31
CA LYS A 71 43.25 11.70 121.13
C LYS A 71 41.80 11.74 120.65
N MET A 72 41.00 12.67 121.17
CA MET A 72 39.62 12.87 120.71
C MET A 72 39.60 13.38 119.27
N ASP A 73 40.43 14.36 118.95
CA ASP A 73 40.58 14.91 117.59
C ASP A 73 41.09 13.84 116.60
N GLU A 74 42.02 12.98 117.02
CA GLU A 74 42.51 11.83 116.22
C GLU A 74 41.38 10.83 115.95
N GLN A 75 40.55 10.52 116.96
CA GLN A 75 39.39 9.65 116.79
C GLN A 75 38.35 10.27 115.86
N GLU A 76 38.09 11.57 115.98
CA GLU A 76 37.19 12.30 115.11
C GLU A 76 37.71 12.33 113.66
N ALA A 77 39.00 12.62 113.47
CA ALA A 77 39.66 12.59 112.17
C ALA A 77 39.60 11.19 111.52
N LYS A 78 39.82 10.13 112.29
CA LYS A 78 39.67 8.74 111.81
C LYS A 78 38.23 8.43 111.40
N ARG A 79 37.25 8.89 112.16
CA ARG A 79 35.83 8.73 111.83
C ARG A 79 35.48 9.47 110.54
N LEU A 80 35.92 10.72 110.40
CA LEU A 80 35.72 11.52 109.19
C LEU A 80 36.41 10.88 107.98
N LEU A 81 37.63 10.37 108.15
CA LEU A 81 38.35 9.66 107.09
C LEU A 81 37.64 8.36 106.67
N LEU A 82 37.06 7.62 107.61
CA LEU A 82 36.27 6.44 107.29
C LEU A 82 35.00 6.81 106.51
N LEU A 83 34.30 7.86 106.92
CA LEU A 83 33.12 8.38 106.20
C LEU A 83 33.49 8.86 104.80
N ALA A 84 34.58 9.61 104.65
CA ALA A 84 35.07 10.07 103.36
C ALA A 84 35.46 8.91 102.43
N ARG A 85 36.08 7.85 102.97
CA ARG A 85 36.37 6.62 102.22
C ARG A 85 35.10 5.91 101.77
N ALA A 86 34.11 5.78 102.64
CA ALA A 86 32.82 5.18 102.28
C ALA A 86 32.07 6.00 101.22
N GLN A 87 32.15 7.34 101.28
CA GLN A 87 31.60 8.21 100.23
C GLN A 87 32.36 8.07 98.91
N LEU A 88 33.69 7.99 98.94
CA LEU A 88 34.50 7.77 97.75
C LEU A 88 34.16 6.43 97.09
N GLU A 89 34.08 5.35 97.88
CA GLU A 89 33.68 4.03 97.40
C GLU A 89 32.28 4.04 96.77
N ASN A 90 31.32 4.74 97.38
CA ASN A 90 29.98 4.92 96.81
C ASN A 90 30.02 5.68 95.48
N LEU A 91 30.80 6.77 95.39
CA LEU A 91 30.96 7.53 94.16
C LEU A 91 31.65 6.73 93.06
N GLU A 92 32.66 5.92 93.40
CA GLU A 92 33.32 5.00 92.46
C GLU A 92 32.34 3.96 91.93
N GLN A 93 31.50 3.38 92.80
CA GLN A 93 30.45 2.44 92.40
C GLN A 93 29.39 3.11 91.50
N ASN A 94 28.94 4.33 91.82
CA ASN A 94 27.99 5.08 91.00
C ASN A 94 28.58 5.44 89.63
N ASN A 95 29.85 5.86 89.58
CA ASN A 95 30.53 6.13 88.32
C ASN A 95 30.68 4.87 87.48
N ALA A 96 31.00 3.73 88.10
CA ALA A 96 31.06 2.45 87.40
C ALA A 96 29.69 2.04 86.84
N ALA A 97 28.61 2.21 87.62
CA ALA A 97 27.24 1.93 87.17
C ALA A 97 26.82 2.84 86.01
N LEU A 98 27.08 4.14 86.11
CA LEU A 98 26.78 5.11 85.06
C LEU A 98 27.58 4.84 83.78
N ASN A 99 28.85 4.43 83.92
CA ASN A 99 29.67 4.05 82.76
C ASN A 99 29.13 2.80 82.07
N ASN A 100 28.60 1.82 82.82
CA ASN A 100 27.94 0.65 82.24
C ASN A 100 26.63 1.03 81.53
N GLU A 101 25.81 1.92 82.11
CA GLU A 101 24.60 2.43 81.48
C GLU A 101 24.90 3.21 80.20
N LEU A 102 25.97 4.02 80.19
CA LEU A 102 26.42 4.73 78.99
C LEU A 102 26.81 3.76 77.87
N VAL A 103 27.56 2.71 78.19
CA VAL A 103 27.95 1.66 77.22
C VAL A 103 26.71 0.94 76.67
N GLU A 104 25.72 0.64 77.51
CA GLU A 104 24.47 0.00 77.08
C GLU A 104 23.65 0.90 76.15
N VAL A 105 23.58 2.20 76.45
CA VAL A 105 22.94 3.20 75.60
C VAL A 105 23.68 3.35 74.26
N ASP A 106 25.01 3.39 74.25
CA ASP A 106 25.81 3.48 73.02
C ASP A 106 25.56 2.28 72.10
N VAL A 107 25.54 1.06 72.67
CA VAL A 107 25.19 -0.16 71.93
C VAL A 107 23.76 -0.10 71.38
N SER A 108 22.79 0.35 72.19
CA SER A 108 21.40 0.50 71.74
C SER A 108 21.24 1.53 70.63
N ILE A 109 21.98 2.64 70.67
CA ILE A 109 21.99 3.65 69.60
C ILE A 109 22.55 3.05 68.32
N GLU A 110 23.65 2.29 68.40
CA GLU A 110 24.26 1.65 67.25
C GLU A 110 23.33 0.61 66.61
N ASP A 111 22.62 -0.19 67.40
CA ASP A 111 21.60 -1.13 66.91
C ASP A 111 20.45 -0.40 66.20
N VAL A 112 19.97 0.72 66.75
CA VAL A 112 18.91 1.53 66.14
C VAL A 112 19.38 2.17 64.83
N LEU A 113 20.60 2.71 64.80
CA LEU A 113 21.19 3.27 63.57
C LEU A 113 21.32 2.21 62.48
N ASN A 114 21.82 1.03 62.81
CA ASN A 114 21.91 -0.10 61.89
C ASN A 114 20.52 -0.52 61.37
N ALA A 115 19.50 -0.54 62.23
CA ALA A 115 18.13 -0.84 61.81
C ALA A 115 17.56 0.22 60.85
N TYR A 116 17.81 1.50 61.10
CA TYR A 116 17.40 2.59 60.20
C TYR A 116 18.15 2.54 58.86
N GLU A 117 19.46 2.29 58.87
CA GLU A 117 20.26 2.15 57.65
C GLU A 117 19.74 1.00 56.79
N ASN A 118 19.48 -0.16 57.40
CA ASN A 118 18.86 -1.30 56.72
C ASN A 118 17.49 -0.93 56.13
N LYS A 119 16.67 -0.17 56.86
CA LYS A 119 15.36 0.25 56.36
C LYS A 119 15.45 1.23 55.19
N VAL A 120 16.40 2.16 55.23
CA VAL A 120 16.67 3.09 54.13
C VAL A 120 17.11 2.32 52.88
N ASN A 121 18.01 1.36 53.03
CA ASN A 121 18.48 0.52 51.91
C ASN A 121 17.33 -0.31 51.30
N GLU A 122 16.45 -0.88 52.13
CA GLU A 122 15.25 -1.58 51.67
C GLU A 122 14.32 -0.66 50.86
N LEU A 123 14.03 0.54 51.37
CA LEU A 123 13.16 1.51 50.71
C LEU A 123 13.74 2.01 49.38
N GLN A 124 15.05 2.28 49.33
CA GLN A 124 15.74 2.65 48.10
C GLN A 124 15.66 1.54 47.06
N SER A 125 15.83 0.28 47.48
CA SER A 125 15.72 -0.88 46.60
C SER A 125 14.30 -1.05 46.06
N ARG A 126 13.28 -0.83 46.89
CA ARG A 126 11.86 -0.85 46.47
C ARG A 126 11.50 0.30 45.53
N ASP A 127 12.04 1.49 45.76
CA ASP A 127 11.84 2.63 44.85
C ASP A 127 12.44 2.35 43.47
N LEU A 128 13.64 1.76 43.42
CA LEU A 128 14.27 1.36 42.17
C LEU A 128 13.45 0.32 41.40
N ASP A 129 12.95 -0.73 42.08
CA ASP A 129 12.06 -1.73 41.47
C ASP A 129 10.75 -1.10 40.96
N MET A 130 10.17 -0.17 41.72
CA MET A 130 8.95 0.53 41.32
C MET A 130 9.18 1.43 40.11
N GLN A 131 10.30 2.15 40.06
CA GLN A 131 10.69 2.96 38.91
C GLN A 131 10.91 2.10 37.65
N GLN A 132 11.53 0.93 37.79
CA GLN A 132 11.69 -0.02 36.68
C GLN A 132 10.35 -0.55 36.18
N LYS A 133 9.43 -0.90 37.08
CA LYS A 133 8.06 -1.33 36.73
C LYS A 133 7.27 -0.22 36.04
N LEU A 134 7.39 1.02 36.50
CA LEU A 134 6.74 2.17 35.87
C LEU A 134 7.29 2.42 34.47
N ALA A 135 8.62 2.33 34.28
CA ALA A 135 9.24 2.47 32.97
C ALA A 135 8.75 1.38 31.99
N GLU A 136 8.67 0.13 32.44
CA GLU A 136 8.18 -0.97 31.60
C GLU A 136 6.70 -0.83 31.28
N LEU A 137 5.86 -0.48 32.26
CA LEU A 137 4.43 -0.26 32.03
C LEU A 137 4.18 0.91 31.07
N THR A 138 4.99 1.98 31.19
CA THR A 138 4.95 3.12 30.27
C THR A 138 5.29 2.67 28.85
N ARG A 139 6.31 1.82 28.67
CA ARG A 139 6.68 1.24 27.37
C ARG A 139 5.59 0.36 26.79
N GLN A 140 4.93 -0.45 27.62
CA GLN A 140 3.83 -1.30 27.19
C GLN A 140 2.61 -0.46 26.77
N LEU A 141 2.29 0.60 27.51
CA LEU A 141 1.18 1.49 27.19
C LEU A 141 1.43 2.25 25.88
N THR A 142 2.63 2.78 25.66
CA THR A 142 2.97 3.45 24.40
C THR A 142 2.91 2.49 23.22
N GLN A 143 3.41 1.25 23.39
CA GLN A 143 3.29 0.23 22.34
C GLN A 143 1.83 -0.13 22.05
N ALA A 144 1.01 -0.34 23.08
CA ALA A 144 -0.41 -0.66 22.90
C ALA A 144 -1.19 0.47 22.19
N ASN A 145 -0.84 1.74 22.48
CA ASN A 145 -1.44 2.88 21.78
C ASN A 145 -1.02 2.93 20.30
N LEU A 146 0.26 2.69 20.00
CA LEU A 146 0.76 2.59 18.63
C LEU A 146 0.08 1.45 17.85
N ASP A 147 -0.06 0.28 18.48
CA ASP A 147 -0.71 -0.86 17.86
C ASP A 147 -2.19 -0.57 17.60
N LYS A 148 -2.89 0.08 18.53
CA LYS A 148 -4.29 0.51 18.36
C LYS A 148 -4.46 1.53 17.23
N GLU A 149 -3.55 2.50 17.11
CA GLU A 149 -3.58 3.46 16.00
C GLU A 149 -3.34 2.75 14.66
N LYS A 150 -2.38 1.82 14.62
CA LYS A 150 -2.09 1.02 13.43
C LYS A 150 -3.26 0.14 13.02
N THR A 151 -3.95 -0.51 13.97
CA THR A 151 -5.14 -1.32 13.65
C THR A 151 -6.28 -0.45 13.14
N ALA A 152 -6.52 0.72 13.73
CA ALA A 152 -7.54 1.67 13.26
C ALA A 152 -7.23 2.17 11.83
N GLN A 153 -5.96 2.46 11.53
CA GLN A 153 -5.52 2.83 10.17
C GLN A 153 -5.75 1.69 9.17
N LEU A 154 -5.34 0.47 9.52
CA LEU A 154 -5.54 -0.71 8.66
C LEU A 154 -7.03 -1.02 8.44
N GLU A 155 -7.88 -0.84 9.45
CA GLU A 155 -9.33 -1.01 9.31
C GLU A 155 -9.93 0.03 8.36
N ALA A 156 -9.50 1.29 8.47
CA ALA A 156 -9.93 2.36 7.55
C ALA A 156 -9.47 2.08 6.10
N GLU A 157 -8.21 1.67 5.92
CA GLU A 157 -7.66 1.29 4.61
C GLU A 157 -8.41 0.09 4.01
N ARG A 158 -8.66 -0.96 4.81
CA ARG A 158 -9.44 -2.12 4.37
C ARG A 158 -10.86 -1.75 3.96
N LYS A 159 -11.50 -0.81 4.66
CA LYS A 159 -12.83 -0.33 4.30
C LYS A 159 -12.81 0.43 2.96
N LEU A 160 -11.87 1.35 2.79
CA LEU A 160 -11.71 2.08 1.53
C LEU A 160 -11.45 1.15 0.34
N LEU A 161 -10.53 0.19 0.52
CA LEU A 161 -10.23 -0.81 -0.50
C LEU A 161 -11.46 -1.67 -0.82
N HIS A 162 -12.23 -2.06 0.20
CA HIS A 162 -13.47 -2.81 -0.01
C HIS A 162 -14.49 -2.02 -0.81
N ASP A 163 -14.71 -0.74 -0.46
CA ASP A 163 -15.64 0.14 -1.17
C ASP A 163 -15.19 0.36 -2.62
N GLU A 164 -13.90 0.54 -2.87
CA GLU A 164 -13.34 0.65 -4.23
C GLU A 164 -13.56 -0.64 -5.04
N MET A 165 -13.25 -1.81 -4.46
CA MET A 165 -13.50 -3.10 -5.11
C MET A 165 -14.99 -3.30 -5.44
N MET A 166 -15.90 -2.85 -4.58
CA MET A 166 -17.34 -2.96 -4.82
C MET A 166 -17.77 -2.08 -6.00
N VAL A 167 -17.23 -0.85 -6.11
CA VAL A 167 -17.46 0.02 -7.27
C VAL A 167 -16.91 -0.61 -8.55
N GLN A 168 -15.68 -1.16 -8.52
CA GLN A 168 -15.09 -1.84 -9.68
C GLN A 168 -15.90 -3.06 -10.11
N ARG A 169 -16.40 -3.86 -9.16
CA ARG A 169 -17.27 -5.01 -9.46
C ARG A 169 -18.60 -4.58 -10.10
N ALA A 170 -19.20 -3.49 -9.62
CA ALA A 170 -20.41 -2.94 -10.22
C ALA A 170 -20.15 -2.46 -11.65
N ALA A 171 -19.06 -1.74 -11.89
CA ALA A 171 -18.67 -1.29 -13.23
C ALA A 171 -18.40 -2.46 -14.19
N LEU A 172 -17.70 -3.50 -13.75
CA LEU A 172 -17.44 -4.68 -14.55
C LEU A 172 -18.74 -5.45 -14.87
N SER A 173 -19.65 -5.55 -13.90
CA SER A 173 -20.97 -6.16 -14.12
C SER A 173 -21.77 -5.39 -15.17
N ASP A 174 -21.72 -4.05 -15.17
CA ASP A 174 -22.39 -3.22 -16.16
C ASP A 174 -21.76 -3.41 -17.55
N GLN A 175 -20.43 -3.45 -17.65
CA GLN A 175 -19.72 -3.75 -18.90
C GLN A 175 -20.11 -5.12 -19.48
N LEU A 176 -20.21 -6.14 -18.63
CA LEU A 176 -20.66 -7.48 -19.05
C LEU A 176 -22.11 -7.47 -19.56
N ALA A 177 -23.01 -6.72 -18.90
CA ALA A 177 -24.39 -6.57 -19.36
C ALA A 177 -24.47 -5.86 -20.72
N GLN A 178 -23.67 -4.80 -20.92
CA GLN A 178 -23.58 -4.10 -22.20
C GLN A 178 -23.03 -4.98 -23.32
N LEU A 179 -21.97 -5.75 -23.04
CA LEU A 179 -21.40 -6.70 -24.01
C LEU A 179 -22.38 -7.81 -24.38
N GLN A 180 -23.13 -8.34 -23.40
CA GLN A 180 -24.15 -9.35 -23.68
C GLN A 180 -25.26 -8.77 -24.57
N ALA A 181 -25.77 -7.57 -24.26
CA ALA A 181 -26.77 -6.92 -25.09
C ALA A 181 -26.27 -6.62 -26.51
N ALA A 182 -25.01 -6.23 -26.67
CA ALA A 182 -24.39 -6.02 -27.97
C ALA A 182 -24.22 -7.33 -28.76
N LEU A 183 -23.87 -8.43 -28.08
CA LEU A 183 -23.77 -9.76 -28.67
C LEU A 183 -25.13 -10.23 -29.17
N ASP A 184 -26.17 -10.17 -28.32
CA ASP A 184 -27.53 -10.58 -28.68
C ASP A 184 -28.06 -9.77 -29.88
N ALA A 185 -27.81 -8.45 -29.90
CA ALA A 185 -28.18 -7.60 -31.02
C ALA A 185 -27.42 -7.95 -32.32
N SER A 186 -26.14 -8.32 -32.21
CA SER A 186 -25.33 -8.75 -33.35
C SER A 186 -25.78 -10.12 -33.89
N GLU A 187 -26.09 -11.07 -33.02
CA GLU A 187 -26.60 -12.39 -33.39
C GLU A 187 -27.95 -12.27 -34.10
N GLU A 188 -28.87 -11.45 -33.59
CA GLU A 188 -30.15 -11.21 -34.24
C GLU A 188 -29.98 -10.55 -35.62
N LYS A 189 -29.07 -9.58 -35.74
CA LYS A 189 -28.74 -8.98 -37.02
C LYS A 189 -28.19 -10.01 -38.02
N ALA A 190 -27.29 -10.88 -37.58
CA ALA A 190 -26.75 -11.95 -38.41
C ALA A 190 -27.85 -12.92 -38.87
N ARG A 191 -28.77 -13.30 -37.96
CA ARG A 191 -29.92 -14.14 -38.29
C ARG A 191 -30.84 -13.51 -39.35
N VAL A 192 -31.15 -12.23 -39.20
CA VAL A 192 -31.97 -11.49 -40.18
C VAL A 192 -31.26 -11.40 -41.54
N GLN A 193 -29.95 -11.13 -41.55
CA GLN A 193 -29.16 -11.08 -42.79
C GLN A 193 -29.11 -12.44 -43.51
N GLU A 194 -28.98 -13.55 -42.76
CA GLU A 194 -28.99 -14.90 -43.33
C GLU A 194 -30.35 -15.20 -44.00
N ILE A 195 -31.46 -14.87 -43.34
CA ILE A 195 -32.81 -15.04 -43.91
C ILE A 195 -32.94 -14.22 -45.21
N GLN A 196 -32.49 -12.97 -45.21
CA GLN A 196 -32.50 -12.13 -46.41
C GLN A 196 -31.63 -12.70 -47.55
N TYR A 197 -30.45 -13.24 -47.22
CA TYR A 197 -29.57 -13.86 -48.20
C TYR A 197 -30.20 -15.10 -48.83
N VAL A 198 -30.77 -15.99 -48.02
CA VAL A 198 -31.47 -17.19 -48.51
C VAL A 198 -32.67 -16.80 -49.38
N GLU A 199 -33.45 -15.82 -48.95
CA GLU A 199 -34.60 -15.34 -49.72
C GLU A 199 -34.17 -14.70 -51.06
N MET A 200 -33.14 -13.84 -51.04
CA MET A 200 -32.59 -13.22 -52.25
C MET A 200 -32.03 -14.28 -53.21
N SER A 201 -31.29 -15.26 -52.69
CA SER A 201 -30.76 -16.38 -53.47
C SER A 201 -31.87 -17.22 -54.10
N SER A 202 -32.93 -17.52 -53.35
CA SER A 202 -34.11 -18.21 -53.87
C SER A 202 -34.80 -17.43 -54.99
N ARG A 203 -35.02 -16.12 -54.81
CA ARG A 203 -35.60 -15.25 -55.84
C ARG A 203 -34.72 -15.18 -57.08
N LEU A 204 -33.40 -15.07 -56.91
CA LEU A 204 -32.45 -15.02 -58.02
C LEU A 204 -32.42 -16.34 -58.79
N ASN A 205 -32.36 -17.47 -58.08
CA ASN A 205 -32.40 -18.79 -58.70
C ASN A 205 -33.70 -19.03 -59.46
N LYS A 206 -34.83 -18.58 -58.91
CA LYS A 206 -36.12 -18.63 -59.60
C LYS A 206 -36.12 -17.76 -60.85
N ALA A 207 -35.72 -16.50 -60.75
CA ALA A 207 -35.65 -15.59 -61.90
C ALA A 207 -34.71 -16.11 -63.00
N LEU A 208 -33.58 -16.72 -62.61
CA LEU A 208 -32.66 -17.35 -63.54
C LEU A 208 -33.29 -18.56 -64.23
N ALA A 209 -33.97 -19.44 -63.47
CA ALA A 209 -34.69 -20.58 -64.03
C ALA A 209 -35.80 -20.15 -65.00
N ASP A 210 -36.57 -19.13 -64.64
CA ASP A 210 -37.62 -18.55 -65.48
C ASP A 210 -37.02 -18.00 -66.79
N LYS A 211 -35.88 -17.29 -66.73
CA LYS A 211 -35.22 -16.76 -67.93
C LYS A 211 -34.62 -17.87 -68.81
N VAL A 212 -34.06 -18.91 -68.20
CA VAL A 212 -33.54 -20.07 -68.93
C VAL A 212 -34.67 -20.82 -69.64
N ALA A 213 -35.83 -20.97 -68.99
CA ALA A 213 -37.02 -21.55 -69.61
C ALA A 213 -37.49 -20.73 -70.82
N GLU A 214 -37.63 -19.42 -70.66
CA GLU A 214 -37.99 -18.49 -71.75
C GLU A 214 -37.05 -18.63 -72.97
N LEU A 215 -35.73 -18.66 -72.73
CA LEU A 215 -34.74 -18.81 -73.80
C LEU A 215 -34.79 -20.19 -74.49
N ASN A 216 -35.11 -21.26 -73.75
CA ASN A 216 -35.27 -22.59 -74.32
C ASN A 216 -36.52 -22.69 -75.20
N ASP A 217 -37.62 -22.05 -74.80
CA ASP A 217 -38.85 -22.00 -75.58
C ASP A 217 -38.63 -21.29 -76.91
N VAL A 218 -37.97 -20.13 -76.91
CA VAL A 218 -37.61 -19.41 -78.14
C VAL A 218 -36.75 -20.29 -79.06
N ARG A 219 -35.74 -20.99 -78.53
CA ARG A 219 -34.89 -21.91 -79.31
C ARG A 219 -35.68 -23.05 -79.96
N LYS A 220 -36.68 -23.59 -79.28
CA LYS A 220 -37.56 -24.62 -79.85
C LYS A 220 -38.30 -24.08 -81.07
N TYR A 221 -38.94 -22.92 -80.94
CA TYR A 221 -39.69 -22.31 -82.05
C TYR A 221 -38.78 -21.82 -83.18
N GLN A 222 -37.56 -21.36 -82.90
CA GLN A 222 -36.55 -21.09 -83.92
C GLN A 222 -36.27 -22.32 -84.79
N SER A 223 -36.13 -23.50 -84.17
CA SER A 223 -35.92 -24.76 -84.90
C SER A 223 -37.14 -25.18 -85.72
N GLU A 224 -38.35 -25.01 -85.18
CA GLU A 224 -39.60 -25.31 -85.88
C GLU A 224 -39.86 -24.37 -87.06
N PHE A 225 -39.65 -23.06 -86.87
CA PHE A 225 -39.63 -22.06 -87.94
C PHE A 225 -38.73 -22.52 -89.06
N TYR A 226 -37.54 -22.96 -88.66
CA TYR A 226 -36.54 -23.34 -89.62
C TYR A 226 -36.98 -24.53 -90.49
N LYS A 227 -37.53 -25.56 -89.87
CA LYS A 227 -38.06 -26.72 -90.59
C LYS A 227 -39.22 -26.33 -91.51
N ALA A 228 -40.13 -25.47 -91.06
CA ALA A 228 -41.30 -25.05 -91.80
C ALA A 228 -40.94 -24.20 -93.03
N VAL A 229 -40.03 -23.23 -92.90
CA VAL A 229 -39.57 -22.41 -94.03
C VAL A 229 -38.84 -23.26 -95.06
N LYS A 230 -37.98 -24.19 -94.63
CA LYS A 230 -37.31 -25.13 -95.54
C LYS A 230 -38.30 -26.00 -96.31
N LEU A 231 -39.35 -26.51 -95.65
CA LEU A 231 -40.39 -27.31 -96.30
C LEU A 231 -41.19 -26.48 -97.32
N ALA A 232 -41.56 -25.25 -96.98
CA ALA A 232 -42.38 -24.38 -97.84
C ALA A 232 -41.64 -23.91 -99.11
N LEU A 233 -40.31 -23.76 -99.05
CA LEU A 233 -39.48 -23.28 -100.16
C LEU A 233 -38.95 -24.42 -101.05
N GLY A 234 -38.99 -25.67 -100.59
CA GLY A 234 -38.48 -26.85 -101.31
C GLY A 234 -36.98 -26.79 -101.65
N ASP A 235 -36.49 -27.72 -102.46
CA ASP A 235 -35.11 -27.74 -103.00
C ASP A 235 -34.91 -26.70 -104.12
N THR A 236 -35.42 -25.48 -103.92
CA THR A 236 -35.14 -24.37 -104.84
C THR A 236 -33.68 -23.94 -104.66
N LYS A 237 -32.89 -23.91 -105.75
CA LYS A 237 -31.46 -23.49 -105.76
C LYS A 237 -31.22 -22.03 -105.32
N SER A 238 -32.25 -21.36 -104.83
CA SER A 238 -32.40 -19.93 -104.60
C SER A 238 -32.29 -19.54 -103.13
N VAL A 239 -32.38 -20.53 -102.24
CA VAL A 239 -32.44 -20.36 -100.79
C VAL A 239 -31.39 -21.24 -100.17
N THR A 240 -30.53 -20.65 -99.35
CA THR A 240 -29.53 -21.39 -98.57
C THR A 240 -29.79 -21.20 -97.09
N THR A 241 -29.33 -22.17 -96.31
CA THR A 241 -29.51 -22.19 -94.86
C THR A 241 -28.14 -22.13 -94.19
N ASP A 242 -27.97 -21.18 -93.27
CA ASP A 242 -26.79 -21.10 -92.42
C ASP A 242 -27.23 -21.02 -90.95
N GLY A 243 -27.00 -22.10 -90.21
CA GLY A 243 -27.46 -22.23 -88.82
C GLY A 243 -28.97 -22.02 -88.66
N ASP A 244 -29.33 -20.90 -88.04
CA ASP A 244 -30.70 -20.49 -87.72
C ASP A 244 -31.23 -19.37 -88.63
N ARG A 245 -30.52 -19.07 -89.74
CA ARG A 245 -30.86 -18.00 -90.68
C ARG A 245 -31.26 -18.55 -92.04
N PHE A 246 -32.29 -17.93 -92.61
CA PHE A 246 -32.72 -18.15 -93.98
C PHE A 246 -32.10 -17.14 -94.91
N ILE A 247 -31.24 -17.60 -95.81
CA ILE A 247 -30.55 -16.74 -96.75
C ILE A 247 -31.25 -16.83 -98.10
N VAL A 248 -31.80 -15.70 -98.54
CA VAL A 248 -32.43 -15.56 -99.86
C VAL A 248 -31.54 -14.70 -100.73
N ASN A 249 -31.22 -15.18 -101.93
CA ASN A 249 -30.40 -14.44 -102.87
C ASN A 249 -31.12 -13.16 -103.35
N SER A 250 -30.46 -12.02 -103.22
CA SER A 250 -31.03 -10.72 -103.61
C SER A 250 -31.31 -10.63 -105.11
N ASP A 251 -30.58 -11.35 -105.97
CA ASP A 251 -30.76 -11.30 -107.43
C ASP A 251 -32.09 -11.93 -107.89
N ILE A 252 -32.74 -12.71 -107.00
CA ILE A 252 -34.05 -13.30 -107.25
C ILE A 252 -35.14 -12.38 -106.71
N LEU A 253 -34.90 -11.81 -105.53
CA LEU A 253 -35.83 -10.88 -104.91
C LEU A 253 -35.90 -9.54 -105.67
N PHE A 254 -34.78 -9.06 -106.22
CA PHE A 254 -34.66 -7.73 -106.79
C PHE A 254 -33.94 -7.75 -108.13
N SER A 255 -34.28 -6.81 -109.00
CA SER A 255 -33.42 -6.49 -110.15
C SER A 255 -32.08 -5.87 -109.71
N SER A 256 -31.06 -5.99 -110.55
CA SER A 256 -29.73 -5.41 -110.28
C SER A 256 -29.83 -3.93 -109.91
N GLY A 257 -29.16 -3.52 -108.83
CA GLY A 257 -29.18 -2.14 -108.32
C GLY A 257 -30.54 -1.62 -107.85
N SER A 258 -31.55 -2.48 -107.71
CA SER A 258 -32.90 -2.10 -107.31
C SER A 258 -33.24 -2.61 -105.91
N TYR A 259 -34.20 -1.96 -105.26
CA TYR A 259 -34.92 -2.44 -104.07
C TYR A 259 -36.40 -2.72 -104.38
N LYS A 260 -36.80 -2.66 -105.66
CA LYS A 260 -38.13 -3.08 -106.13
C LYS A 260 -38.14 -4.59 -106.34
N LEU A 261 -39.11 -5.26 -105.73
CA LEU A 261 -39.24 -6.71 -105.81
C LEU A 261 -39.61 -7.17 -107.23
N THR A 262 -39.06 -8.30 -107.64
CA THR A 262 -39.47 -8.99 -108.88
C THR A 262 -40.73 -9.82 -108.63
N PRO A 263 -41.52 -10.16 -109.67
CA PRO A 263 -42.67 -11.05 -109.52
C PRO A 263 -42.32 -12.42 -108.92
N ASP A 264 -41.14 -12.96 -109.22
CA ASP A 264 -40.68 -14.24 -108.67
C ASP A 264 -40.23 -14.09 -107.22
N GLY A 265 -39.60 -12.96 -106.88
CA GLY A 265 -39.29 -12.59 -105.50
C GLY A 265 -40.55 -12.47 -104.63
N GLN A 266 -41.62 -11.86 -105.15
CA GLN A 266 -42.91 -11.77 -104.46
C GLN A 266 -43.51 -13.16 -104.19
N LYS A 267 -43.46 -14.09 -105.15
CA LYS A 267 -43.94 -15.47 -104.95
C LYS A 267 -43.15 -16.20 -103.86
N GLN A 268 -41.83 -16.01 -103.81
CA GLN A 268 -40.99 -16.62 -102.77
C GLN A 268 -41.29 -16.03 -101.38
N LEU A 269 -41.43 -14.70 -101.29
CA LEU A 269 -41.80 -14.04 -100.04
C LEU A 269 -43.19 -14.45 -99.57
N MET A 270 -44.15 -14.69 -100.47
CA MET A 270 -45.48 -15.19 -100.12
C MET A 270 -45.43 -16.58 -99.46
N ALA A 271 -44.54 -17.47 -99.90
CA ALA A 271 -44.34 -18.78 -99.27
C ALA A 271 -43.79 -18.63 -97.84
N ILE A 272 -42.83 -17.72 -97.65
CA ILE A 272 -42.27 -17.38 -96.33
C ILE A 272 -43.34 -16.73 -95.44
N ALA A 273 -44.13 -15.81 -95.99
CA ALA A 273 -45.22 -15.14 -95.28
C ALA A 273 -46.25 -16.14 -94.74
N ASN A 274 -46.58 -17.19 -95.50
CA ASN A 274 -47.49 -18.24 -95.04
C ASN A 274 -46.92 -19.01 -93.84
N VAL A 275 -45.63 -19.34 -93.86
CA VAL A 275 -44.96 -19.98 -92.72
C VAL A 275 -44.95 -19.06 -91.49
N ILE A 276 -44.61 -17.79 -91.68
CA ILE A 276 -44.60 -16.82 -90.56
C ILE A 276 -46.01 -16.69 -89.96
N LYS A 277 -47.06 -16.65 -90.78
CA LYS A 277 -48.45 -16.61 -90.29
C LYS A 277 -48.86 -17.88 -89.54
N GLU A 278 -48.44 -19.05 -90.01
CA GLU A 278 -48.67 -20.32 -89.29
C GLU A 278 -47.98 -20.30 -87.91
N MET A 279 -46.77 -19.75 -87.84
CA MET A 279 -46.07 -19.55 -86.59
C MET A 279 -46.71 -18.51 -85.69
N GLU A 280 -47.26 -17.42 -86.22
CA GLU A 280 -48.04 -16.45 -85.44
C GLU A 280 -49.24 -17.07 -84.73
N ASN A 281 -49.80 -18.14 -85.30
CA ASN A 281 -50.88 -18.90 -84.68
C ASN A 281 -50.38 -20.01 -83.73
N THR A 282 -49.13 -20.46 -83.87
CA THR A 282 -48.57 -21.59 -83.12
C THR A 282 -47.75 -21.14 -81.91
N ILE A 283 -46.99 -20.06 -82.04
CA ILE A 283 -46.15 -19.53 -80.97
C ILE A 283 -47.04 -18.79 -79.96
N PRO A 284 -47.01 -19.17 -78.67
CA PRO A 284 -47.74 -18.50 -77.61
C PRO A 284 -47.50 -16.99 -77.57
N THR A 285 -48.53 -16.22 -77.20
CA THR A 285 -48.50 -14.75 -77.22
C THR A 285 -47.61 -14.13 -76.14
N ASP A 286 -47.25 -14.91 -75.11
CA ASP A 286 -46.32 -14.56 -74.04
C ASP A 286 -44.84 -14.62 -74.46
N ILE A 287 -44.54 -15.19 -75.63
CA ILE A 287 -43.20 -15.15 -76.22
C ILE A 287 -43.10 -13.92 -77.15
N ASP A 288 -42.26 -12.96 -76.78
CA ASP A 288 -42.01 -11.75 -77.58
C ASP A 288 -40.98 -12.02 -78.70
N TRP A 289 -41.39 -12.83 -79.67
CA TRP A 289 -40.58 -13.14 -80.85
C TRP A 289 -40.80 -12.17 -82.00
N ILE A 290 -39.78 -12.03 -82.83
CA ILE A 290 -39.76 -11.22 -84.04
C ILE A 290 -38.98 -11.95 -85.14
N ILE A 291 -39.24 -11.60 -86.39
CA ILE A 291 -38.40 -11.92 -87.54
C ILE A 291 -37.53 -10.71 -87.84
N ARG A 292 -36.23 -10.88 -87.70
CA ARG A 292 -35.25 -9.92 -88.19
C ARG A 292 -35.02 -10.17 -89.67
N VAL A 293 -35.13 -9.12 -90.48
CA VAL A 293 -34.91 -9.14 -91.93
C VAL A 293 -33.65 -8.33 -92.20
N ASP A 294 -32.55 -9.01 -92.49
CA ASP A 294 -31.23 -8.42 -92.59
C ASP A 294 -30.83 -8.30 -94.06
N GLY A 295 -30.67 -7.07 -94.54
CA GLY A 295 -30.19 -6.80 -95.88
C GLY A 295 -28.68 -6.72 -95.94
N HIS A 296 -28.08 -7.35 -96.96
CA HIS A 296 -26.66 -7.26 -97.26
C HIS A 296 -26.42 -6.91 -98.74
N THR A 297 -25.33 -6.20 -99.00
CA THR A 297 -24.82 -5.93 -100.36
C THR A 297 -23.46 -6.59 -100.54
N ASP A 298 -22.99 -6.62 -101.79
CA ASP A 298 -21.58 -6.85 -102.05
C ASP A 298 -20.76 -5.57 -101.82
N ASN A 299 -19.44 -5.69 -101.96
CA ASN A 299 -18.49 -4.60 -101.77
C ASN A 299 -18.39 -3.65 -102.98
N LYS A 300 -19.23 -3.80 -104.01
CA LYS A 300 -19.20 -2.87 -105.14
C LYS A 300 -19.83 -1.56 -104.69
N ALA A 301 -19.08 -0.48 -104.84
CA ALA A 301 -19.57 0.85 -104.50
C ALA A 301 -20.78 1.20 -105.36
N VAL A 302 -21.88 1.56 -104.71
CA VAL A 302 -23.03 2.14 -105.39
C VAL A 302 -22.73 3.57 -105.81
N ILE A 303 -23.23 3.97 -106.98
CA ILE A 303 -23.13 5.35 -107.46
C ILE A 303 -24.23 6.17 -106.76
N PRO A 304 -23.89 7.16 -105.92
CA PRO A 304 -24.88 7.93 -105.18
C PRO A 304 -25.85 8.67 -106.11
N GLY A 305 -27.14 8.62 -105.81
CA GLY A 305 -28.16 9.42 -106.51
C GLY A 305 -28.74 8.80 -107.79
N THR A 306 -28.19 7.71 -108.31
CA THR A 306 -28.70 7.07 -109.55
C THR A 306 -30.02 6.32 -109.35
N HIS A 307 -30.21 5.71 -108.16
CA HIS A 307 -31.34 4.80 -107.89
C HIS A 307 -32.08 5.12 -106.56
N GLY A 308 -31.90 6.32 -106.01
CA GLY A 308 -32.62 6.79 -104.82
C GLY A 308 -32.03 6.35 -103.47
N TYR A 309 -30.77 5.94 -103.42
CA TYR A 309 -29.99 5.66 -102.21
C TYR A 309 -28.56 6.17 -102.35
N LYS A 310 -27.88 6.42 -101.22
CA LYS A 310 -26.57 7.09 -101.16
C LYS A 310 -25.41 6.11 -100.99
N ASN A 311 -25.63 4.97 -100.32
CA ASN A 311 -24.59 3.99 -100.02
C ASN A 311 -25.17 2.56 -99.89
N ASN A 312 -24.27 1.58 -99.74
CA ASN A 312 -24.61 0.16 -99.61
C ASN A 312 -25.46 -0.14 -98.37
N THR A 313 -25.22 0.54 -97.25
CA THR A 313 -26.03 0.43 -96.04
C THR A 313 -27.48 0.84 -96.30
N GLU A 314 -27.70 2.01 -96.94
CA GLU A 314 -29.04 2.50 -97.27
C GLU A 314 -29.74 1.58 -98.28
N LEU A 315 -29.03 1.09 -99.31
CA LEU A 315 -29.57 0.10 -100.24
C LEU A 315 -30.03 -1.17 -99.52
N SER A 316 -29.19 -1.69 -98.62
CA SER A 316 -29.50 -2.91 -97.88
C SER A 316 -30.72 -2.73 -96.94
N LEU A 317 -30.83 -1.58 -96.28
CA LEU A 317 -31.97 -1.26 -95.43
C LEU A 317 -33.26 -1.10 -96.24
N LEU A 318 -33.19 -0.44 -97.41
CA LEU A 318 -34.33 -0.30 -98.31
C LEU A 318 -34.81 -1.65 -98.84
N ARG A 319 -33.89 -2.56 -99.17
CA ARG A 319 -34.22 -3.94 -99.57
C ARG A 319 -34.86 -4.73 -98.43
N ALA A 320 -34.28 -4.70 -97.24
CA ALA A 320 -34.87 -5.33 -96.06
C ALA A 320 -36.27 -4.78 -95.75
N THR A 321 -36.44 -3.46 -95.88
CA THR A 321 -37.73 -2.78 -95.70
C THR A 321 -38.73 -3.19 -96.77
N ALA A 322 -38.31 -3.31 -98.04
CA ALA A 322 -39.15 -3.78 -99.13
C ALA A 322 -39.65 -5.22 -98.89
N VAL A 323 -38.77 -6.11 -98.43
CA VAL A 323 -39.13 -7.47 -98.01
C VAL A 323 -40.14 -7.43 -96.86
N ALA A 324 -39.85 -6.68 -95.79
CA ALA A 324 -40.76 -6.58 -94.66
C ALA A 324 -42.13 -6.00 -95.05
N ASN A 325 -42.17 -5.06 -95.99
CA ASN A 325 -43.41 -4.49 -96.50
C ASN A 325 -44.20 -5.48 -97.35
N GLU A 326 -43.54 -6.29 -98.18
CA GLU A 326 -44.21 -7.35 -98.94
C GLU A 326 -44.74 -8.44 -98.01
N LEU A 327 -43.96 -8.90 -97.03
CA LEU A 327 -44.44 -9.85 -96.00
C LEU A 327 -45.65 -9.29 -95.25
N THR A 328 -45.65 -7.99 -94.93
CA THR A 328 -46.79 -7.32 -94.30
C THR A 328 -48.01 -7.32 -95.22
N LYS A 329 -47.82 -7.03 -96.51
CA LYS A 329 -48.87 -7.05 -97.52
C LYS A 329 -49.46 -8.46 -97.69
N ASP A 330 -48.65 -9.49 -97.52
CA ASP A 330 -49.05 -10.91 -97.54
C ASP A 330 -49.66 -11.39 -96.20
N GLY A 331 -49.83 -10.49 -95.24
CA GLY A 331 -50.60 -10.69 -94.01
C GLY A 331 -49.80 -10.96 -92.75
N VAL A 332 -48.46 -10.90 -92.78
CA VAL A 332 -47.63 -10.99 -91.58
C VAL A 332 -47.81 -9.74 -90.71
N ALA A 333 -47.93 -9.88 -89.39
CA ALA A 333 -48.12 -8.74 -88.52
C ALA A 333 -46.87 -7.84 -88.52
N ARG A 334 -47.02 -6.54 -88.86
CA ARG A 334 -45.88 -5.61 -88.94
C ARG A 334 -45.02 -5.56 -87.67
N ARG A 335 -45.62 -5.74 -86.49
CA ARG A 335 -44.92 -5.78 -85.19
C ARG A 335 -43.93 -6.95 -85.08
N ARG A 336 -44.09 -8.01 -85.88
CA ARG A 336 -43.20 -9.17 -85.92
C ARG A 336 -42.04 -8.99 -86.91
N LEU A 337 -41.93 -7.86 -87.61
CA LEU A 337 -40.92 -7.67 -88.66
C LEU A 337 -39.99 -6.51 -88.30
N ILE A 338 -38.69 -6.78 -88.19
CA ILE A 338 -37.67 -5.75 -87.99
C ILE A 338 -36.68 -5.76 -89.16
N PRO A 339 -36.77 -4.81 -90.09
CA PRO A 339 -35.79 -4.67 -91.16
C PRO A 339 -34.50 -3.99 -90.66
N SER A 340 -33.35 -4.54 -91.03
CA SER A 340 -32.01 -4.00 -90.75
C SER A 340 -31.17 -3.98 -92.02
N GLY A 341 -30.29 -2.98 -92.16
CA GLY A 341 -29.39 -2.86 -93.30
C GLY A 341 -27.93 -2.89 -92.88
N PHE A 342 -27.20 -3.94 -93.27
CA PHE A 342 -25.80 -4.14 -92.92
C PHE A 342 -24.81 -3.67 -94.00
N GLY A 343 -25.30 -3.35 -95.20
CA GLY A 343 -24.46 -3.05 -96.36
C GLY A 343 -23.49 -4.18 -96.66
N ASP A 344 -22.23 -3.84 -96.87
CA ASP A 344 -21.11 -4.72 -97.17
C ASP A 344 -20.25 -5.08 -95.95
N MET A 345 -20.65 -4.64 -94.75
CA MET A 345 -19.84 -4.77 -93.52
C MET A 345 -19.69 -6.22 -93.01
N TYR A 346 -20.63 -7.10 -93.36
CA TYR A 346 -20.66 -8.50 -92.95
C TYR A 346 -20.80 -9.41 -94.18
N PRO A 347 -19.71 -9.59 -94.97
CA PRO A 347 -19.73 -10.47 -96.13
C PRO A 347 -19.89 -11.94 -95.69
N PHE A 348 -20.71 -12.70 -96.42
CA PHE A 348 -20.84 -14.15 -96.24
C PHE A 348 -19.58 -14.89 -96.71
N VAL A 349 -18.97 -14.39 -97.79
CA VAL A 349 -17.69 -14.87 -98.32
C VAL A 349 -16.77 -13.70 -98.63
N LEU A 350 -15.47 -13.85 -98.33
CA LEU A 350 -14.48 -12.78 -98.51
C LEU A 350 -13.98 -12.61 -99.96
N GLY A 351 -14.38 -13.51 -100.87
CA GLY A 351 -13.94 -13.49 -102.26
C GLY A 351 -14.54 -12.34 -103.08
N ASN A 352 -13.99 -12.12 -104.27
CA ASN A 352 -14.38 -11.04 -105.19
C ASN A 352 -14.76 -11.54 -106.58
N THR A 353 -14.98 -12.85 -106.74
CA THR A 353 -15.49 -13.41 -107.99
C THR A 353 -16.97 -13.03 -108.17
N PRO A 354 -17.53 -13.07 -109.40
CA PRO A 354 -18.95 -12.84 -109.60
C PRO A 354 -19.87 -13.71 -108.73
N ALA A 355 -19.44 -14.94 -108.45
CA ALA A 355 -20.15 -15.87 -107.56
C ALA A 355 -20.08 -15.41 -106.08
N ASP A 356 -18.91 -14.98 -105.62
CA ASP A 356 -18.73 -14.49 -104.24
C ASP A 356 -19.56 -13.23 -103.97
N LEU A 357 -19.53 -12.29 -104.93
CA LEU A 357 -20.33 -11.07 -104.85
C LEU A 357 -21.82 -11.39 -104.82
N GLN A 358 -22.27 -12.37 -105.60
CA GLN A 358 -23.66 -12.82 -105.58
C GLN A 358 -24.06 -13.40 -104.22
N GLN A 359 -23.21 -14.19 -103.58
CA GLN A 359 -23.49 -14.71 -102.24
C GLN A 359 -23.55 -13.60 -101.18
N ASN A 360 -22.75 -12.53 -101.34
CA ASN A 360 -22.80 -11.38 -100.44
C ASN A 360 -24.07 -10.52 -100.61
N ARG A 361 -24.67 -10.49 -101.81
CA ARG A 361 -25.97 -9.86 -102.06
C ARG A 361 -27.12 -10.77 -101.61
N ARG A 362 -27.52 -10.65 -100.35
CA ARG A 362 -28.51 -11.54 -99.74
C ARG A 362 -29.45 -10.82 -98.77
N ILE A 363 -30.61 -11.43 -98.54
CA ILE A 363 -31.50 -11.11 -97.44
C ILE A 363 -31.46 -12.30 -96.48
N GLU A 364 -31.15 -12.05 -95.21
CA GLU A 364 -31.26 -13.06 -94.17
C GLU A 364 -32.55 -12.85 -93.37
N LEU A 365 -33.28 -13.92 -93.07
CA LEU A 365 -34.41 -13.90 -92.15
C LEU A 365 -34.11 -14.79 -90.95
N GLN A 366 -34.26 -14.25 -89.75
CA GLN A 366 -34.00 -14.96 -88.49
C GLN A 366 -35.15 -14.73 -87.50
N LEU A 367 -35.68 -15.79 -86.91
CA LEU A 367 -36.57 -15.67 -85.77
C LEU A 367 -35.73 -15.44 -84.51
N THR A 368 -36.03 -14.41 -83.73
CA THR A 368 -35.33 -14.07 -82.47
C THR A 368 -36.32 -13.54 -81.45
N ASN A 369 -35.95 -13.50 -80.18
CA ASN A 369 -36.64 -12.68 -79.20
C ASN A 369 -36.29 -11.21 -79.40
N ARG A 370 -37.20 -10.33 -79.01
CA ARG A 370 -37.01 -8.87 -79.00
C ARG A 370 -35.98 -8.41 -77.97
#